data_AF-A0A7X3A3V3-F1
#
_entry.id   AF-A0A7X3A3V3-F1
#
_cell.length_a   1.000
_cell.length_b   1.000
_cell.length_c   1.000
_cell.angle_alpha   90.00
_cell.angle_beta   90.00
_cell.angle_gamma   90.00
#
_symmetry.space_group_name_H-M   'P 1'
#
loop_
_entity.id
_entity.type
_entity.pdbx_description
1 polymer ?
#
loop_
_entity_poly.entity_id
_entity_poly.type
_entity_poly.pdbx_seq_one_letter_code
_entity_poly.pdbx_strand_id
1 'polypeptide(L)' 'MELLSDELLEDTYFAAVQFELEPEFIYMLQLEMKRRKLGLREDRVTA' A
#
# COMPACT_ATOMS: atom_id res chain seq x y z
N MET A 1 -3.42 -0.65 11.51
CA MET A 1 -3.54 -1.46 10.27
C MET A 1 -3.53 -2.96 10.51
N GLU A 2 -3.30 -3.46 11.72
CA GLU A 2 -3.17 -4.90 12.03
C GLU A 2 -4.39 -5.76 11.65
N LEU A 3 -5.55 -5.15 11.45
CA LEU A 3 -6.79 -5.82 11.03
C LEU A 3 -6.97 -5.90 9.50
N LEU A 4 -6.18 -5.15 8.72
CA LEU A 4 -6.22 -5.26 7.26
C LEU A 4 -5.56 -6.58 6.85
N SER A 5 -6.20 -7.33 5.96
CA SER A 5 -5.51 -8.40 5.24
C SER A 5 -4.41 -7.80 4.36
N ASP A 6 -3.45 -8.62 3.98
CA ASP A 6 -2.35 -8.17 3.12
C ASP A 6 -2.85 -7.67 1.76
N GLU A 7 -3.84 -8.35 1.18
CA GLU A 7 -4.52 -7.94 -0.05
C GLU A 7 -5.18 -6.56 0.08
N LEU A 8 -5.94 -6.32 1.16
CA LEU A 8 -6.61 -5.04 1.37
C LEU A 8 -5.61 -3.92 1.65
N LEU A 9 -4.50 -4.22 2.32
CA LEU A 9 -3.42 -3.26 2.56
C LEU A 9 -2.75 -2.83 1.25
N GLU A 10 -2.44 -3.78 0.36
CA GLU A 10 -1.90 -3.50 -0.98
C GLU A 10 -2.87 -2.65 -1.80
N ASP A 11 -4.14 -3.05 -1.90
CA ASP A 11 -5.14 -2.31 -2.67
C ASP A 11 -5.33 -0.89 -2.12
N THR A 12 -5.33 -0.74 -0.79
CA THR A 12 -5.43 0.59 -0.14
C THR A 12 -4.21 1.46 -0.45
N TYR A 13 -3.00 0.89 -0.48
CA TYR A 13 -1.80 1.62 -0.85
C TYR A 13 -1.86 2.12 -2.29
N PHE A 14 -2.20 1.25 -3.25
CA PHE A 14 -2.29 1.66 -4.65
C PHE A 14 -3.39 2.71 -4.87
N ALA A 15 -4.55 2.55 -4.24
CA ALA A 15 -5.61 3.56 -4.28
C ALA A 15 -5.15 4.90 -3.68
N ALA A 16 -4.47 4.88 -2.53
CA ALA A 16 -3.99 6.10 -1.89
C ALA A 16 -2.98 6.87 -2.76
N VAL A 17 -2.11 6.16 -3.47
CA VAL A 17 -1.20 6.76 -4.47
C VAL A 17 -1.97 7.29 -5.67
N GLN A 18 -2.91 6.52 -6.22
CA GLN A 18 -3.70 6.90 -7.40
C GLN A 18 -4.55 8.16 -7.16
N PHE A 19 -5.13 8.31 -5.97
CA PHE A 19 -5.97 9.45 -5.62
C PHE A 19 -5.20 10.61 -4.98
N GLU A 20 -3.85 10.56 -5.00
CA GLU A 20 -2.98 11.60 -4.44
C GLU A 20 -3.37 11.99 -3.01
N LEU A 21 -3.63 10.99 -2.16
CA LEU A 21 -3.95 11.23 -0.75
C LEU A 21 -2.74 11.77 0.01
N GLU A 22 -2.98 12.21 1.25
CA GLU A 22 -1.96 12.82 2.11
C GLU A 22 -0.66 11.99 2.16
N PRO A 23 0.52 12.59 1.90
CA PRO A 23 1.79 11.87 1.87
C PRO A 23 2.09 11.06 3.14
N GLU A 24 1.71 11.57 4.31
CA GLU A 24 1.88 10.91 5.60
C GLU A 24 1.05 9.62 5.68
N PHE A 25 -0.14 9.61 5.08
CA PHE A 25 -0.99 8.42 5.01
C PHE A 25 -0.38 7.36 4.09
N ILE A 26 0.09 7.77 2.91
CA ILE A 26 0.79 6.88 1.97
C ILE A 26 2.05 6.29 2.63
N TYR A 27 2.82 7.11 3.35
CA TYR A 27 4.01 6.67 4.06
C TYR A 27 3.68 5.64 5.16
N MET A 28 2.58 5.84 5.89
CA MET A 28 2.11 4.88 6.89
C MET A 28 1.79 3.51 6.27
N LEU A 29 1.13 3.48 5.11
CA LEU A 29 0.83 2.26 4.37
C LEU A 29 2.13 1.55 3.92
N GLN A 30 3.09 2.30 3.39
CA GLN A 30 4.39 1.76 2.99
C GLN A 30 5.16 1.14 4.15
N LEU A 31 5.15 1.78 5.33
CA LEU A 31 5.80 1.25 6.52
C LEU A 31 5.15 -0.06 6.96
N GLU A 32 3.83 -0.16 6.92
CA GLU A 32 3.11 -1.38 7.28
C GLU A 32 3.37 -2.51 6.27
N MET A 33 3.36 -2.22 4.96
CA MET A 33 3.72 -3.19 3.92
C MET A 33 5.14 -3.72 4.10
N LYS A 34 6.10 -2.83 4.39
CA LYS A 34 7.48 -3.19 4.70
C LYS A 34 7.58 -4.06 5.95
N ARG A 35 6.85 -3.73 7.02
CA ARG A 35 6.81 -4.50 8.28
C ARG A 35 6.35 -5.94 8.04
N ARG A 36 5.37 -6.12 7.14
CA ARG A 36 4.81 -7.43 6.76
C ARG A 36 5.58 -8.16 5.67
N LYS A 37 6.61 -7.52 5.10
CA LYS A 37 7.40 -8.03 3.97
C LYS A 37 6.55 -8.32 2.73
N LEU A 38 5.53 -7.50 2.50
CA LEU A 38 4.76 -7.53 1.25
C LEU A 38 5.66 -6.98 0.15
N GLY A 39 6.04 -7.84 -0.80
CA GLY A 39 6.76 -7.40 -1.98
C GLY A 39 5.85 -6.50 -2.79
N LEU A 40 6.31 -5.29 -3.13
CA LEU A 40 5.64 -4.48 -4.15
C LEU A 40 5.70 -5.29 -5.44
N ARG A 41 4.59 -5.97 -5.75
CA ARG A 41 4.38 -6.70 -6.98
C ARG A 41 4.52 -5.73 -8.15
N GLU A 42 5.66 -5.78 -8.84
CA GLU A 42 6.00 -4.92 -9.99
C GLU A 42 4.96 -5.03 -11.12
N ASP A 43 4.17 -6.10 -11.12
CA ASP A 43 3.13 -6.46 -12.09
C ASP A 43 1.89 -5.55 -12.10
N ARG A 44 1.73 -4.62 -11.15
CA ARG A 44 0.58 -3.69 -11.11
C ARG A 44 0.88 -2.25 -11.54
N VAL A 45 2.11 -1.92 -11.90
CA VAL A 45 2.51 -0.54 -12.27
C VAL A 45 2.42 -0.27 -13.79
N THR A 46 2.06 -1.27 -14.60
CA THR A 46 1.86 -1.07 -16.06
C THR A 46 0.47 -1.54 -16.51
N ALA A 47 -0.43 -0.57 -16.70
CA ALA A 47 -1.54 -0.63 -17.64
C ALA A 47 -1.84 0.79 -18.14
#